data_AF-A0A150GY87-F1
#
_entry.id   AF-A0A150GY87-F1
#
_cell.length_a   1.000
_cell.length_b   1.000
_cell.length_c   1.000
_cell.angle_alpha   90.00
_cell.angle_beta   90.00
_cell.angle_gamma   90.00
#
_symmetry.space_group_name_H-M   'P 1'
#
loop_
_entity.id
_entity.type
_entity.pdbx_description
1 polymer ?
#
loop_
_entity_poly.entity_id
_entity_poly.type
_entity_poly.pdbx_seq_one_letter_code
_entity_poly.pdbx_strand_id
1 'polypeptide(L)'
;MLTACDTTRLHVEETREMMEPVLAVIRGLPPSSTYDEKSVACWSVYKKVLVVADKYDMSLVKERCEKWLVSRCLRGRMRVQTRPDVTFKFQDLAEGVEWLLICQKFDLKDLGWYCAYDLGIQLAQGSWTRPMAECLEGVTCPELLKTILEAAQAVVLQQAAQATAAAARPPGGAGAAAAAGAAGAAAGNGGNGGGGGGGVAGAGADAGGAGVMMAGGVPE
;
A
#
# COMPACT_ATOMS: atom_id res chain seq x y z
N MET A 1 30.09 46.36 12.88
CA MET A 1 29.65 45.65 14.11
C MET A 1 28.70 44.56 13.67
N LEU A 2 29.17 43.30 13.62
CA LEU A 2 28.31 42.14 13.42
C LEU A 2 27.78 41.76 14.80
N THR A 3 26.57 42.19 15.12
CA THR A 3 25.82 41.70 16.28
C THR A 3 25.73 40.19 16.16
N ALA A 4 26.31 39.47 17.10
CA ALA A 4 26.18 38.03 17.21
C ALA A 4 24.68 37.70 17.33
N CYS A 5 24.09 37.19 16.26
CA CYS A 5 22.79 36.55 16.34
C CYS A 5 22.99 35.33 17.23
N ASP A 6 22.40 35.34 18.41
CA ASP A 6 22.36 34.21 19.34
C ASP A 6 21.47 33.12 18.73
N THR A 7 22.02 32.38 17.75
CA THR A 7 21.34 31.35 16.97
C THR A 7 21.13 30.05 17.76
N THR A 8 21.35 30.06 19.08
CA THR A 8 21.37 28.83 19.88
C THR A 8 19.98 28.30 20.20
N ARG A 9 18.91 29.08 19.98
CA ARG A 9 17.53 28.67 20.29
C ARG A 9 16.55 29.10 19.20
N LEU A 10 16.28 28.19 18.26
CA LEU A 10 15.12 28.31 17.39
C LEU A 10 13.85 28.02 18.21
N HIS A 11 12.95 29.00 18.28
CA HIS A 11 11.64 28.78 18.88
C HIS A 11 10.78 28.01 17.89
N VAL A 12 10.39 26.80 18.27
CA VAL A 12 9.48 25.94 17.50
C VAL A 12 8.17 25.88 18.25
N GLU A 13 7.08 26.27 17.60
CA GLU A 13 5.74 26.32 18.21
C GLU A 13 5.11 24.93 18.39
N GLU A 14 5.61 23.94 17.64
CA GLU A 14 5.05 22.60 17.63
C GLU A 14 5.45 21.79 18.86
N THR A 15 4.55 20.88 19.27
CA THR A 15 4.83 19.97 20.38
C THR A 15 5.97 19.01 20.02
N ARG A 16 6.67 18.52 21.05
CA ARG A 16 7.75 17.53 20.88
C ARG A 16 7.28 16.29 20.10
N GLU A 17 6.06 15.83 20.35
CA GLU A 17 5.46 14.67 19.69
C GLU A 17 5.27 14.87 18.19
N MET A 18 4.99 16.10 17.73
CA MET A 18 4.89 16.40 16.29
C MET A 18 6.25 16.56 15.63
N MET A 19 7.23 17.09 16.37
CA MET A 19 8.58 17.33 15.85
C MET A 19 9.45 16.08 15.82
N GLU A 20 9.25 15.12 16.72
CA GLU A 20 10.07 13.92 16.79
C GLU A 20 10.08 13.11 15.48
N PRO A 21 8.93 12.83 14.83
CA PRO A 21 8.90 12.20 13.51
C PRO A 21 9.61 13.02 12.43
N VAL A 22 9.50 14.35 12.46
CA VAL A 22 10.17 15.25 11.50
C VAL A 22 11.68 15.18 11.66
N LEU A 23 12.17 15.20 12.91
CA LEU A 23 13.58 15.06 13.23
C LEU A 23 14.12 13.69 12.82
N ALA A 24 13.32 12.63 12.93
CA ALA A 24 13.68 11.31 12.39
C ALA A 24 13.89 11.37 10.87
N VAL A 25 12.96 12.00 10.14
CA VAL A 25 13.07 12.16 8.67
C VAL A 25 14.30 12.98 8.28
N ILE A 26 14.60 14.06 9.01
CA ILE A 26 15.81 14.88 8.81
C ILE A 26 17.08 14.05 9.01
N ARG A 27 17.09 13.13 9.99
CA ARG A 27 18.19 12.18 10.22
C ARG A 27 18.26 11.04 9.20
N GLY A 28 17.32 10.98 8.26
CA GLY A 28 17.24 9.92 7.24
C GLY A 28 16.63 8.63 7.77
N LEU A 29 15.93 8.68 8.91
CA LEU A 29 15.22 7.55 9.49
C LEU A 29 13.72 7.64 9.16
N PRO A 30 13.05 6.52 8.85
CA PRO A 30 11.61 6.53 8.62
C PRO A 30 10.88 6.96 9.92
N PRO A 31 9.82 7.79 9.82
CA PRO A 31 9.16 8.41 10.98
C PRO A 31 8.39 7.44 11.89
N SER A 32 8.24 6.18 11.50
CA SER A 32 7.79 5.10 12.38
C SER A 32 8.49 3.80 12.00
N SER A 33 8.40 2.77 12.85
CA SER A 33 8.70 1.36 12.53
C SER A 33 7.68 0.84 11.50
N THR A 34 7.61 1.54 10.38
CA THR A 34 6.73 1.31 9.25
C THR A 34 6.82 -0.14 8.77
N TYR A 35 7.89 -0.87 9.05
CA TYR A 35 8.07 -2.23 8.59
C TYR A 35 7.11 -3.26 9.22
N ASP A 36 6.66 -3.07 10.47
CA ASP A 36 5.93 -4.12 11.21
C ASP A 36 4.44 -3.82 11.46
N GLU A 37 4.02 -2.56 11.44
CA GLU A 37 2.60 -2.21 11.68
C GLU A 37 1.74 -2.32 10.42
N LYS A 38 0.47 -2.72 10.63
CA LYS A 38 -0.57 -2.77 9.59
C LYS A 38 -0.51 -1.49 8.75
N SER A 39 -0.56 -1.65 7.43
CA SER A 39 -0.22 -0.64 6.42
C SER A 39 -0.83 0.74 6.61
N VAL A 40 -1.98 0.86 7.29
CA VAL A 40 -2.77 2.09 7.48
C VAL A 40 -2.26 2.96 8.64
N ALA A 41 -1.67 2.38 9.69
CA ALA A 41 -1.29 3.12 10.90
C ALA A 41 -0.24 4.21 10.64
N CYS A 42 0.70 3.96 9.72
CA CYS A 42 1.79 4.89 9.44
C CYS A 42 1.36 6.13 8.66
N TRP A 43 0.28 6.08 7.88
CA TRP A 43 -0.18 7.19 7.04
C TRP A 43 -0.48 8.44 7.89
N SER A 44 -1.12 8.25 9.05
CA SER A 44 -1.40 9.34 10.00
C SER A 44 -0.14 10.07 10.47
N VAL A 45 0.97 9.36 10.66
CA VAL A 45 2.27 9.93 11.05
C VAL A 45 2.85 10.76 9.90
N TYR A 46 2.82 10.23 8.67
CA TYR A 46 3.28 10.97 7.50
C TYR A 46 2.47 12.25 7.25
N LYS A 47 1.14 12.23 7.46
CA LYS A 47 0.31 13.45 7.36
C LYS A 47 0.80 14.54 8.31
N LYS A 48 1.07 14.19 9.57
CA LYS A 48 1.61 15.12 10.57
C LYS A 48 2.97 15.68 10.13
N VAL A 49 3.87 14.81 9.68
CA VAL A 49 5.20 15.23 9.19
C VAL A 49 5.08 16.19 8.01
N LEU A 50 4.21 15.91 7.03
CA LEU A 50 4.02 16.76 5.85
C LEU A 50 3.45 18.13 6.22
N VAL A 51 2.50 18.19 7.16
CA VAL A 51 1.93 19.47 7.66
C VAL A 51 3.01 20.33 8.31
N VAL A 52 3.84 19.74 9.18
CA VAL A 52 4.93 20.47 9.83
C VAL A 52 6.00 20.87 8.81
N ALA A 53 6.38 19.97 7.90
CA ALA A 53 7.33 20.25 6.84
C ALA A 53 6.85 21.38 5.92
N ASP A 54 5.55 21.49 5.67
CA ASP A 54 4.96 22.59 4.90
C ASP A 54 4.99 23.91 5.67
N LYS A 55 4.62 23.89 6.95
CA LYS A 55 4.65 25.08 7.83
C LYS A 55 6.05 25.72 7.90
N TYR A 56 7.10 24.90 7.92
CA TYR A 56 8.49 25.36 8.03
C TYR A 56 9.28 25.28 6.71
N ASP A 57 8.59 25.10 5.57
CA ASP A 57 9.19 25.01 4.22
C ASP A 57 10.38 24.02 4.09
N MET A 58 10.22 22.84 4.67
CA MET A 58 11.22 21.78 4.70
C MET A 58 11.08 20.85 3.47
N SER A 59 11.46 21.34 2.29
CA SER A 59 11.36 20.60 1.02
C SER A 59 12.02 19.21 1.04
N LEU A 60 13.22 19.09 1.63
CA LEU A 60 13.93 17.81 1.76
C LEU A 60 13.16 16.78 2.59
N VAL A 61 12.42 17.23 3.60
CA VAL A 61 11.58 16.34 4.43
C VAL A 61 10.41 15.82 3.61
N LYS A 62 9.76 16.68 2.82
CA LYS A 62 8.67 16.29 1.91
C LYS A 62 9.15 15.25 0.89
N GLU A 63 10.30 15.49 0.25
CA GLU A 63 10.90 14.58 -0.73
C GLU A 63 11.22 13.19 -0.12
N ARG A 64 11.80 13.16 1.08
CA ARG A 64 12.10 11.89 1.76
C ARG A 64 10.83 11.14 2.16
N CYS A 65 9.83 11.86 2.66
CA CYS A 65 8.53 11.28 2.98
C CYS A 65 7.88 10.65 1.76
N GLU A 66 7.91 11.34 0.61
CA GLU A 66 7.40 10.82 -0.65
C GLU A 66 8.12 9.54 -1.06
N LYS A 67 9.46 9.54 -1.07
CA LYS A 67 10.26 8.35 -1.43
C LYS A 67 9.91 7.14 -0.58
N TRP A 68 9.72 7.32 0.73
CA TRP A 68 9.35 6.21 1.62
C TRP A 68 7.91 5.73 1.38
N LEU A 69 6.96 6.64 1.20
CA LEU A 69 5.57 6.30 0.88
C LEU A 69 5.47 5.57 -0.47
N VAL A 70 6.14 6.07 -1.51
CA VAL A 70 6.23 5.43 -2.84
C VAL A 70 6.86 4.04 -2.74
N SER A 71 8.02 3.93 -2.09
CA SER A 71 8.66 2.61 -1.86
C SER A 71 7.71 1.64 -1.16
N ARG A 72 6.84 2.13 -0.28
CA ARG A 72 5.84 1.30 0.39
C ARG A 72 4.67 0.92 -0.52
N CYS A 73 4.12 1.86 -1.28
CA CYS A 73 3.08 1.59 -2.29
C CYS A 73 3.57 0.54 -3.31
N LEU A 74 4.81 0.68 -3.78
CA LEU A 74 5.45 -0.25 -4.69
C LEU A 74 5.70 -1.63 -4.06
N ARG A 75 6.21 -1.69 -2.83
CA ARG A 75 6.38 -2.98 -2.13
C ARG A 75 5.05 -3.66 -1.81
N GLY A 76 4.02 -2.88 -1.50
CA GLY A 76 2.64 -3.36 -1.39
C GLY A 76 2.24 -4.07 -2.68
N ARG A 77 2.39 -3.40 -3.83
CA ARG A 77 2.15 -3.95 -5.17
C ARG A 77 3.00 -5.18 -5.53
N MET A 78 4.28 -5.22 -5.16
CA MET A 78 5.13 -6.39 -5.40
C MET A 78 4.67 -7.62 -4.60
N ARG A 79 4.22 -7.44 -3.35
CA ARG A 79 3.70 -8.57 -2.55
C ARG A 79 2.36 -9.09 -3.08
N VAL A 80 1.58 -8.23 -3.73
CA VAL A 80 0.31 -8.59 -4.39
C VAL A 80 0.49 -9.56 -5.55
N GLN A 81 1.59 -9.46 -6.31
CA GLN A 81 1.86 -10.41 -7.39
C GLN A 81 2.13 -11.83 -6.89
N THR A 82 2.65 -11.96 -5.68
CA THR A 82 2.97 -13.27 -5.06
C THR A 82 1.83 -13.86 -4.23
N ARG A 83 0.83 -13.05 -3.86
CA ARG A 83 -0.31 -13.47 -3.04
C ARG A 83 -1.60 -12.83 -3.54
N PRO A 84 -2.50 -13.58 -4.21
CA PRO A 84 -3.74 -13.03 -4.76
C PRO A 84 -4.72 -12.50 -3.71
N ASP A 85 -4.48 -12.79 -2.42
CA ASP A 85 -5.26 -12.35 -1.26
C ASP A 85 -4.84 -10.98 -0.71
N VAL A 86 -3.65 -10.47 -1.07
CA VAL A 86 -3.15 -9.20 -0.54
C VAL A 86 -3.13 -8.18 -1.65
N THR A 87 -4.27 -7.59 -2.00
CA THR A 87 -4.29 -6.39 -2.85
C THR A 87 -4.01 -5.14 -2.02
N PHE A 88 -3.01 -4.33 -2.42
CA PHE A 88 -2.88 -2.95 -1.94
C PHE A 88 -4.08 -2.21 -2.51
N LYS A 89 -5.14 -2.14 -1.72
CA LYS A 89 -6.29 -1.28 -1.94
C LYS A 89 -6.34 -0.36 -0.75
N PHE A 90 -6.62 0.91 -0.98
CA PHE A 90 -7.23 1.70 0.07
C PHE A 90 -8.41 0.91 0.63
N GLN A 91 -8.43 0.68 1.94
CA GLN A 91 -9.54 -0.03 2.58
C GLN A 91 -10.84 0.75 2.40
N ASP A 92 -10.69 2.08 2.38
CA ASP A 92 -11.76 3.04 2.14
C ASP A 92 -11.35 3.97 0.98
N LEU A 93 -12.25 4.12 0.01
CA LEU A 93 -12.06 5.06 -1.10
C LEU A 93 -11.91 6.50 -0.59
N ALA A 94 -12.61 6.87 0.48
CA ALA A 94 -12.53 8.21 1.08
C ALA A 94 -11.09 8.51 1.56
N GLU A 95 -10.41 7.51 2.10
CA GLU A 95 -9.00 7.62 2.49
C GLU A 95 -8.09 7.81 1.26
N GLY A 96 -8.36 7.08 0.17
CA GLY A 96 -7.64 7.24 -1.09
C GLY A 96 -7.79 8.65 -1.69
N VAL A 97 -8.99 9.21 -1.66
CA VAL A 97 -9.27 10.59 -2.09
C VAL A 97 -8.56 11.60 -1.18
N GLU A 98 -8.63 11.43 0.14
CA GLU A 98 -7.94 12.30 1.09
C GLU A 98 -6.43 12.33 0.81
N TRP A 99 -5.84 11.16 0.53
CA TRP A 99 -4.42 11.07 0.15
C TRP A 99 -4.11 11.72 -1.18
N LEU A 100 -5.03 11.66 -2.14
CA LEU A 100 -4.88 12.37 -3.41
C LEU A 100 -4.84 13.90 -3.19
N LEU A 101 -5.73 14.42 -2.34
CA LEU A 101 -5.75 15.84 -1.97
C LEU A 101 -4.47 16.26 -1.24
N ILE A 102 -3.95 15.41 -0.36
CA ILE A 102 -2.65 15.60 0.30
C ILE A 102 -1.52 15.66 -0.73
N CYS A 103 -1.50 14.75 -1.71
CA CYS A 103 -0.48 14.74 -2.76
C CYS A 103 -0.55 16.02 -3.61
N GLN A 104 -1.75 16.48 -3.95
CA GLN A 104 -1.95 17.75 -4.66
C GLN A 104 -1.48 18.94 -3.80
N LYS A 105 -1.83 18.97 -2.52
CA LYS A 105 -1.48 20.07 -1.61
C LYS A 105 0.03 20.22 -1.43
N PHE A 106 0.74 19.10 -1.28
CA PHE A 106 2.18 19.11 -0.98
C PHE A 106 3.06 18.85 -2.22
N ASP A 107 2.49 18.85 -3.42
CA ASP A 107 3.15 18.56 -4.70
C ASP A 107 3.92 17.22 -4.72
N LEU A 108 3.33 16.18 -4.13
CA LEU A 108 3.90 14.82 -4.09
C LEU A 108 3.52 14.07 -5.38
N LYS A 109 4.26 14.33 -6.46
CA LYS A 109 3.92 13.87 -7.82
C LYS A 109 3.97 12.35 -7.96
N ASP A 110 5.02 11.73 -7.46
CA ASP A 110 5.22 10.28 -7.61
C ASP A 110 4.17 9.54 -6.79
N LEU A 111 3.96 9.96 -5.54
CA LEU A 111 2.94 9.35 -4.68
C LEU A 111 1.53 9.61 -5.24
N GLY A 112 1.27 10.83 -5.70
CA GLY A 112 0.01 11.23 -6.30
C GLY A 112 -0.37 10.34 -7.48
N TRP A 113 0.59 10.01 -8.35
CA TRP A 113 0.37 9.09 -9.45
C TRP A 113 -0.08 7.71 -8.98
N TYR A 114 0.57 7.15 -7.95
CA TYR A 114 0.19 5.84 -7.41
C TYR A 114 -1.21 5.85 -6.78
N CYS A 115 -1.53 6.89 -6.01
CA CYS A 115 -2.85 7.06 -5.41
C CYS A 115 -3.92 7.19 -6.49
N ALA A 116 -3.70 8.04 -7.50
CA ALA A 116 -4.59 8.25 -8.63
C ALA A 116 -4.87 6.96 -9.39
N TYR A 117 -3.82 6.21 -9.72
CA TYR A 117 -3.92 4.96 -10.45
C TYR A 117 -4.70 3.89 -9.66
N ASP A 118 -4.40 3.73 -8.38
CA ASP A 118 -5.08 2.74 -7.54
C ASP A 118 -6.56 3.08 -7.34
N LEU A 119 -6.85 4.37 -7.09
CA LEU A 119 -8.21 4.88 -7.03
C LEU A 119 -8.91 4.54 -8.34
N GLY A 120 -8.34 4.87 -9.51
CA GLY A 120 -8.87 4.54 -10.84
C GLY A 120 -9.25 3.07 -11.05
N ILE A 121 -8.45 2.14 -10.50
CA ILE A 121 -8.78 0.71 -10.55
C ILE A 121 -9.98 0.38 -9.66
N GLN A 122 -10.00 0.87 -8.41
CA GLN A 122 -11.12 0.65 -7.49
C GLN A 122 -12.43 1.26 -8.03
N LEU A 123 -12.28 2.41 -8.68
CA LEU A 123 -13.31 3.13 -9.41
C LEU A 123 -14.00 2.24 -10.45
N ALA A 124 -13.22 1.57 -11.30
CA ALA A 124 -13.79 0.69 -12.31
C ALA A 124 -14.38 -0.61 -11.76
N GLN A 125 -13.97 -1.03 -10.55
CA GLN A 125 -14.50 -2.24 -9.90
C GLN A 125 -15.88 -2.03 -9.26
N GLY A 126 -16.47 -0.83 -9.35
CA GLY A 126 -17.79 -0.57 -8.80
C GLY A 126 -17.82 -0.58 -7.27
N SER A 127 -16.68 -0.34 -6.61
CA SER A 127 -16.51 -0.45 -5.15
C SER A 127 -17.12 0.73 -4.37
N TRP A 128 -18.18 1.37 -4.87
CA TRP A 128 -18.62 2.68 -4.39
C TRP A 128 -20.01 2.64 -3.78
N THR A 129 -20.13 3.39 -2.69
CA THR A 129 -21.42 3.74 -2.10
C THR A 129 -21.93 5.12 -2.53
N ARG A 130 -21.06 5.96 -3.15
CA ARG A 130 -21.35 7.34 -3.56
C ARG A 130 -21.09 7.60 -5.05
N PRO A 131 -21.73 8.62 -5.66
CA PRO A 131 -21.43 9.05 -7.02
C PRO A 131 -19.97 9.48 -7.18
N MET A 132 -19.33 9.06 -8.28
CA MET A 132 -17.93 9.39 -8.61
C MET A 132 -17.64 10.90 -8.59
N ALA A 133 -18.59 11.74 -9.00
CA ALA A 133 -18.44 13.19 -9.02
C ALA A 133 -18.20 13.77 -7.62
N GLU A 134 -18.86 13.22 -6.59
CA GLU A 134 -18.68 13.63 -5.20
C GLU A 134 -17.32 13.17 -4.66
N CYS A 135 -16.88 11.97 -5.05
CA CYS A 135 -15.60 11.43 -4.62
C CYS A 135 -14.40 12.19 -5.18
N LEU A 136 -14.54 12.83 -6.34
CA LEU A 136 -13.47 13.59 -6.98
C LEU A 136 -13.57 15.10 -6.72
N GLU A 137 -14.51 15.52 -5.88
CA GLU A 137 -14.64 16.92 -5.49
C GLU A 137 -13.34 17.41 -4.80
N GLY A 138 -12.77 18.51 -5.31
CA GLY A 138 -11.53 19.09 -4.80
C GLY A 138 -10.24 18.60 -5.48
N VAL A 139 -10.30 17.55 -6.30
CA VAL A 139 -9.17 17.14 -7.14
C VAL A 139 -9.10 18.08 -8.35
N THR A 140 -8.15 19.01 -8.32
CA THR A 140 -7.99 20.04 -9.37
C THR A 140 -6.82 19.74 -10.31
N CYS A 141 -5.92 18.84 -9.91
CA CYS A 141 -4.76 18.49 -10.72
C CYS A 141 -5.18 17.66 -11.95
N PRO A 142 -5.00 18.18 -13.18
CA PRO A 142 -5.46 17.49 -14.40
C PRO A 142 -4.71 16.18 -14.64
N GLU A 143 -3.43 16.09 -14.27
CA GLU A 143 -2.63 14.87 -14.43
C GLU A 143 -3.12 13.72 -13.54
N LEU A 144 -3.56 14.04 -12.31
CA LEU A 144 -4.14 13.05 -11.40
C LEU A 144 -5.50 12.57 -11.91
N LEU A 145 -6.36 13.49 -12.36
CA LEU A 145 -7.66 13.16 -12.97
C LEU A 145 -7.50 12.30 -14.22
N LYS A 146 -6.56 12.65 -15.09
CA LYS A 146 -6.22 11.85 -16.28
C LYS A 146 -5.78 10.44 -15.90
N THR A 147 -4.88 10.31 -14.92
CA THR A 147 -4.39 9.01 -14.44
C THR A 147 -5.54 8.15 -13.87
N ILE A 148 -6.45 8.75 -13.12
CA ILE A 148 -7.67 8.08 -12.62
C ILE A 148 -8.52 7.55 -13.77
N LEU A 149 -8.81 8.40 -14.76
CA LEU A 149 -9.66 8.05 -15.90
C LEU A 149 -9.03 6.96 -16.78
N GLU A 150 -7.73 7.06 -17.07
CA GLU A 150 -7.00 6.06 -17.85
C GLU A 150 -7.00 4.69 -17.17
N ALA A 151 -6.71 4.66 -15.86
CA ALA A 151 -6.74 3.43 -15.08
C ALA A 151 -8.15 2.83 -15.02
N ALA A 152 -9.18 3.66 -14.83
CA ALA A 152 -10.56 3.20 -14.82
C ALA A 152 -11.00 2.63 -16.18
N GLN A 153 -10.68 3.35 -17.27
CA GLN A 153 -10.98 2.92 -18.63
C GLN A 153 -10.32 1.58 -18.97
N ALA A 154 -9.05 1.39 -18.58
CA ALA A 154 -8.32 0.15 -18.84
C ALA A 154 -9.01 -1.07 -18.20
N VAL A 155 -9.48 -0.94 -16.95
CA VAL A 155 -10.19 -2.01 -16.24
C VAL A 155 -11.55 -2.29 -16.85
N VAL A 156 -12.33 -1.27 -17.21
CA VAL A 156 -13.64 -1.44 -17.86
C VAL A 156 -13.50 -2.17 -19.21
N LEU A 157 -12.52 -1.79 -20.03
CA LEU A 157 -12.26 -2.46 -21.31
C LEU A 157 -11.83 -3.92 -21.09
N GLN A 158 -10.98 -4.18 -20.09
CA GLN A 158 -10.57 -5.54 -19.75
C GLN A 158 -11.76 -6.40 -19.31
N GLN A 159 -12.66 -5.87 -18.48
CA GLN A 159 -13.88 -6.56 -18.05
C GLN A 159 -14.83 -6.84 -19.22
N ALA A 160 -15.01 -5.89 -20.14
CA ALA A 160 -15.82 -6.09 -21.33
C ALA A 160 -15.25 -7.18 -22.25
N ALA A 161 -13.92 -7.22 -22.42
CA ALA A 161 -13.24 -8.28 -23.17
C ALA A 161 -13.39 -9.66 -22.49
N GLN A 162 -13.35 -9.71 -21.16
CA GLN A 162 -13.57 -10.96 -20.42
C GLN A 162 -15.03 -11.43 -20.51
N ALA A 163 -16.00 -10.52 -20.44
CA ALA A 163 -17.42 -10.85 -20.56
C ALA A 163 -17.78 -11.39 -21.96
N THR A 164 -17.23 -10.78 -23.02
CA THR A 164 -17.42 -11.26 -24.40
C THR A 164 -16.78 -12.63 -24.62
N ALA A 165 -15.58 -12.87 -24.08
CA ALA A 165 -14.93 -14.18 -24.11
C ALA A 165 -15.73 -15.25 -23.33
N ALA A 166 -16.33 -14.88 -22.20
CA ALA A 166 -17.19 -15.77 -21.42
C ALA A 166 -18.49 -16.11 -22.16
N ALA A 167 -19.11 -15.14 -22.82
CA ALA A 167 -20.33 -15.33 -23.61
C ALA A 167 -20.11 -16.16 -24.88
N ALA A 168 -18.91 -16.10 -25.47
CA ALA A 168 -18.53 -16.90 -26.64
C ALA A 168 -18.21 -18.37 -26.29
N ARG A 169 -18.12 -18.74 -25.00
CA ARG A 169 -17.98 -20.15 -24.61
C ARG A 169 -19.29 -20.88 -24.91
N PRO A 170 -19.26 -21.96 -25.72
CA PRO A 170 -20.46 -22.71 -26.05
C PRO A 170 -21.13 -23.24 -24.77
N PRO A 171 -22.45 -23.07 -24.61
CA PRO A 171 -23.21 -23.61 -23.49
C PRO A 171 -23.38 -25.12 -23.70
N GLY A 172 -22.34 -25.92 -23.44
CA GLY A 172 -22.43 -27.33 -23.79
C GLY A 172 -21.14 -28.11 -23.66
N GLY A 173 -20.81 -28.46 -22.42
CA GLY A 173 -19.86 -29.52 -22.09
C GLY A 173 -20.27 -30.29 -20.84
N ALA A 174 -21.54 -30.22 -20.43
CA ALA A 174 -22.10 -31.14 -19.45
C ALA A 174 -22.76 -32.29 -20.23
N GLY A 175 -22.01 -33.37 -20.45
CA GLY A 175 -22.57 -34.64 -20.92
C GLY A 175 -22.28 -34.99 -22.39
N ALA A 176 -21.09 -35.51 -22.65
CA ALA A 176 -20.87 -36.52 -23.69
C ALA A 176 -19.72 -37.46 -23.30
N ALA A 177 -19.74 -37.96 -22.06
CA ALA A 177 -19.14 -39.26 -21.76
C ALA A 177 -20.23 -40.32 -21.97
N ALA A 178 -20.66 -40.49 -23.23
CA ALA A 178 -21.46 -41.64 -23.65
C ALA A 178 -20.55 -42.53 -24.50
N ALA A 179 -20.45 -43.76 -24.05
CA ALA A 179 -19.51 -44.77 -24.47
C ALA A 179 -19.53 -45.08 -25.98
N ALA A 180 -18.34 -45.31 -26.53
CA ALA A 180 -18.15 -46.22 -27.64
C ALA A 180 -16.78 -46.91 -27.52
N GLY A 181 -16.82 -48.20 -27.19
CA GLY A 181 -16.00 -49.22 -27.87
C GLY A 181 -14.56 -49.40 -27.41
N ALA A 182 -14.35 -50.46 -26.63
CA ALA A 182 -13.06 -51.05 -26.27
C ALA A 182 -12.26 -51.60 -27.45
N ALA A 183 -10.92 -51.57 -27.35
CA ALA A 183 -10.04 -52.75 -27.36
C ALA A 183 -8.55 -52.34 -27.39
N GLY A 184 -7.75 -52.83 -26.45
CA GLY A 184 -6.28 -52.79 -26.55
C GLY A 184 -5.56 -52.62 -25.22
N ALA A 185 -5.07 -53.74 -24.68
CA ALA A 185 -4.48 -53.89 -23.36
C ALA A 185 -3.10 -53.24 -23.17
N ALA A 186 -2.78 -52.84 -21.92
CA ALA A 186 -1.82 -53.51 -21.04
C ALA A 186 -1.01 -52.55 -20.13
N ALA A 187 -0.88 -53.00 -18.87
CA ALA A 187 0.15 -52.71 -17.88
C ALA A 187 0.12 -51.39 -17.10
N GLY A 188 0.17 -51.51 -15.77
CA GLY A 188 0.87 -50.50 -14.96
C GLY A 188 0.28 -50.06 -13.63
N ASN A 189 -0.08 -51.01 -12.76
CA ASN A 189 0.30 -51.05 -11.34
C ASN A 189 0.10 -49.80 -10.41
N GLY A 190 -0.57 -50.04 -9.28
CA GLY A 190 -0.17 -49.44 -7.99
C GLY A 190 -1.19 -48.50 -7.36
N GLY A 191 -2.15 -49.06 -6.62
CA GLY A 191 -2.89 -48.29 -5.62
C GLY A 191 -2.04 -48.02 -4.38
N ASN A 192 -2.38 -46.97 -3.63
CA ASN A 192 -2.39 -47.04 -2.18
C ASN A 192 -3.34 -45.97 -1.64
N GLY A 193 -4.29 -46.40 -0.81
CA GLY A 193 -5.24 -45.53 -0.15
C GLY A 193 -4.77 -45.08 1.23
N GLY A 194 -5.62 -44.26 1.84
CA GLY A 194 -5.85 -44.31 3.27
C GLY A 194 -5.24 -43.18 4.09
N GLY A 195 -6.07 -42.70 5.02
CA GLY A 195 -5.61 -42.40 6.37
C GLY A 195 -5.61 -40.93 6.74
N GLY A 196 -6.64 -40.53 7.49
CA GLY A 196 -6.60 -39.31 8.28
C GLY A 196 -5.58 -39.38 9.42
N GLY A 197 -5.38 -38.23 10.05
CA GLY A 197 -4.58 -38.10 11.27
C GLY A 197 -4.62 -36.66 11.75
N GLY A 198 -5.28 -36.45 12.88
CA GLY A 198 -5.22 -35.22 13.64
C GLY A 198 -3.96 -35.14 14.52
N GLY A 199 -3.85 -34.02 15.24
CA GLY A 199 -2.78 -33.70 16.17
C GLY A 199 -1.76 -32.75 15.51
N VAL A 200 -1.31 -31.67 16.13
CA VAL A 200 -1.20 -31.37 17.55
C VAL A 200 -1.12 -29.84 17.73
N ALA A 201 -1.87 -29.31 18.69
CA ALA A 201 -1.53 -28.06 19.35
C ALA A 201 -0.42 -28.37 20.35
N GLY A 202 0.69 -27.62 20.29
CA GLY A 202 1.84 -27.85 21.15
C GLY A 202 2.86 -26.71 21.13
N ALA A 203 2.72 -25.84 22.12
CA ALA A 203 3.76 -25.22 22.95
C ALA A 203 4.97 -24.51 22.32
N GLY A 204 5.20 -23.27 22.76
CA GLY A 204 6.50 -22.61 22.72
C GLY A 204 6.47 -21.29 23.49
N ALA A 205 7.16 -21.26 24.62
CA ALA A 205 7.06 -20.30 25.70
C ALA A 205 7.77 -18.96 25.44
N ASP A 206 7.31 -17.96 26.22
CA ASP A 206 8.09 -17.03 27.03
C ASP A 206 9.63 -17.09 26.91
N ALA A 207 10.23 -15.95 26.55
CA ALA A 207 11.55 -15.54 27.03
C ALA A 207 11.72 -14.03 26.83
N GLY A 208 11.71 -13.30 27.95
CA GLY A 208 12.21 -11.93 28.01
C GLY A 208 13.69 -11.82 27.67
N GLY A 209 14.14 -10.59 27.46
CA GLY A 209 15.55 -10.31 27.21
C GLY A 209 15.81 -8.85 26.96
N ALA A 210 15.72 -8.05 28.03
CA ALA A 210 16.28 -6.70 28.05
C ALA A 210 17.80 -6.79 27.78
N GLY A 211 18.22 -6.30 26.62
CA GLY A 211 19.61 -6.15 26.23
C GLY A 211 20.06 -4.70 26.37
N VAL A 212 20.31 -4.28 27.62
CA VAL A 212 21.16 -3.12 27.96
C VAL A 212 22.59 -3.53 27.67
N MET A 213 23.26 -2.94 26.66
CA MET A 213 24.72 -2.72 26.65
C MET A 213 25.05 -1.63 25.63
N MET A 214 25.53 -0.48 26.12
CA MET A 214 26.80 0.13 25.68
C MET A 214 27.03 1.38 26.54
N ALA A 215 27.62 1.13 27.71
CA ALA A 215 28.46 2.10 28.38
C ALA A 215 29.75 2.20 27.56
N GLY A 216 30.00 3.38 27.00
CA GLY A 216 31.25 3.73 26.34
C GLY A 216 31.67 5.11 26.80
N GLY A 217 32.16 5.21 28.03
CA GLY A 217 32.91 6.38 28.48
C GLY A 217 34.33 6.31 27.96
N VAL A 218 34.86 7.45 27.53
CA VAL A 218 36.30 7.74 27.46
C VAL A 218 36.47 9.21 27.88
N PRO A 219 37.55 9.55 28.62
CA PRO A 219 37.57 10.61 29.62
C PRO A 219 38.14 11.94 29.10
N GLU A 220 38.16 12.90 30.04
CA GLU A 220 38.76 14.26 30.07
C GLU A 220 39.69 14.69 28.93
#